data_AF-A0A9X3WVB7-F1
#
_entry.id   AF-A0A9X3WVB7-F1
#
_cell.length_a   1.000
_cell.length_b   1.000
_cell.length_c   1.000
_cell.angle_alpha   90.00
_cell.angle_beta   90.00
_cell.angle_gamma   90.00
#
_symmetry.space_group_name_H-M   'P 1'
#
loop_
_entity.id
_entity.type
_entity.pdbx_description
1 polymer ?
#
loop_
_entity_poly.entity_id
_entity_poly.type
_entity_poly.pdbx_seq_one_letter_code
_entity_poly.pdbx_strand_id
1 'polypeptide(L)'
;MSLFGVGCGGSAQDARVLDWVHAQSVAPKSTQEISLPGDLAGASTDAQVHVARLADGRTCILLKKSIGWKSNFEGVLLCDAPLLPAEVVTAPPAPRAYVSLTGHAVFEELYVRTQRDKRTFDVYFDLN
;
A
#
# COMPACT_ATOMS: atom_id res chain seq x y z
N MET A 1 -0.28 -33.59 -9.59
CA MET A 1 0.67 -32.84 -8.74
C MET A 1 1.12 -31.63 -9.53
N SER A 2 0.53 -30.46 -9.28
CA SER A 2 0.99 -29.19 -9.84
C SER A 2 1.37 -28.27 -8.70
N LEU A 3 2.65 -27.88 -8.71
CA LEU A 3 3.27 -26.91 -7.83
C LEU A 3 2.79 -25.51 -8.23
N PHE A 4 2.00 -24.86 -7.39
CA PHE A 4 1.91 -23.40 -7.36
C PHE A 4 2.41 -22.93 -6.00
N GLY A 5 3.74 -22.80 -5.90
CA GLY A 5 4.34 -21.90 -4.94
C GLY A 5 4.56 -20.57 -5.63
N VAL A 6 3.90 -19.51 -5.17
CA VAL A 6 4.45 -18.15 -5.14
C VAL A 6 3.83 -17.46 -3.94
N GLY A 7 4.64 -17.16 -2.92
CA GLY A 7 4.23 -16.40 -1.77
C GLY A 7 3.79 -15.00 -2.20
N CYS A 8 2.50 -14.70 -2.04
CA CYS A 8 2.01 -13.34 -1.99
C CYS A 8 2.10 -12.92 -0.51
N GLY A 9 2.96 -11.96 -0.19
CA GLY A 9 3.06 -11.41 1.16
C GLY A 9 1.78 -10.72 1.64
N GLY A 10 0.78 -10.48 0.78
CA GLY A 10 -0.54 -9.95 1.15
C GLY A 10 -1.55 -11.04 1.54
N SER A 11 -2.55 -10.69 2.34
CA SER A 11 -3.67 -11.62 2.57
C SER A 11 -4.47 -11.82 1.28
N ALA A 12 -5.20 -12.94 1.16
CA ALA A 12 -6.07 -13.18 0.01
C ALA A 12 -7.11 -12.07 -0.20
N GLN A 13 -7.49 -11.37 0.88
CA GLN A 13 -8.39 -10.23 0.84
C GLN A 13 -7.70 -8.98 0.24
N ASP A 14 -6.44 -8.70 0.62
CA ASP A 14 -5.69 -7.55 0.09
C ASP A 14 -5.45 -7.70 -1.43
N ALA A 15 -5.15 -8.92 -1.89
CA ALA A 15 -5.01 -9.21 -3.31
C ALA A 15 -6.33 -8.98 -4.08
N ARG A 16 -7.47 -9.38 -3.51
CA ARG A 16 -8.79 -9.12 -4.10
C ARG A 16 -9.11 -7.62 -4.19
N VAL A 17 -8.67 -6.82 -3.21
CA VAL A 17 -8.82 -5.36 -3.29
C VAL A 17 -7.98 -4.81 -4.44
N LEU A 18 -6.73 -5.25 -4.59
CA LEU A 18 -5.88 -4.79 -5.69
C LEU A 18 -6.49 -5.13 -7.06
N ASP A 19 -7.00 -6.36 -7.24
CA ASP A 19 -7.68 -6.78 -8.47
C ASP A 19 -8.94 -5.92 -8.74
N TRP A 20 -9.72 -5.62 -7.71
CA TRP A 20 -10.89 -4.74 -7.81
C TRP A 20 -10.49 -3.30 -8.16
N VAL A 21 -9.39 -2.79 -7.59
CA VAL A 21 -8.83 -1.46 -7.91
C VAL A 21 -8.38 -1.39 -9.37
N HIS A 22 -7.84 -2.46 -9.95
CA HIS A 22 -7.49 -2.50 -11.37
C HIS A 22 -8.69 -2.34 -12.31
N ALA A 23 -9.89 -2.70 -11.86
CA ALA A 23 -11.13 -2.45 -12.59
C ALA A 23 -11.63 -1.00 -12.43
N GLN A 24 -11.06 -0.22 -11.50
CA GLN A 24 -11.36 1.20 -11.36
C GLN A 24 -10.47 1.99 -12.31
N SER A 25 -11.07 2.89 -13.10
CA SER A 25 -10.35 3.77 -14.04
C SER A 25 -9.59 4.89 -13.33
N VAL A 26 -8.58 4.54 -12.52
CA VAL A 26 -7.71 5.51 -11.84
C VAL A 26 -6.72 6.10 -12.84
N ALA A 27 -6.69 7.44 -12.92
CA ALA A 27 -5.84 8.14 -13.86
C ALA A 27 -4.34 7.87 -13.59
N PRO A 28 -3.49 7.76 -14.62
CA PRO A 28 -2.04 7.69 -14.44
C PRO A 28 -1.49 8.90 -13.67
N LYS A 29 -0.41 8.70 -12.90
CA LYS A 29 0.23 9.76 -12.08
C LYS A 29 -0.73 10.45 -11.12
N SER A 30 -1.66 9.69 -10.55
CA SER A 30 -2.65 10.23 -9.63
C SER A 30 -2.75 9.42 -8.35
N THR A 31 -3.37 10.03 -7.36
CA THR A 31 -3.72 9.40 -6.09
C THR A 31 -5.19 9.58 -5.88
N GLN A 32 -5.89 8.52 -5.48
CA GLN A 32 -7.32 8.54 -5.25
C GLN A 32 -7.68 7.74 -4.01
N GLU A 33 -8.65 8.23 -3.25
CA GLU A 33 -9.32 7.47 -2.20
C GLU A 33 -10.64 6.93 -2.75
N ILE A 34 -10.89 5.64 -2.57
CA ILE A 34 -12.07 4.97 -3.12
C ILE A 34 -12.74 4.16 -2.02
N SER A 35 -14.06 4.33 -1.86
CA SER A 35 -14.86 3.49 -0.96
C SER A 35 -14.86 2.05 -1.46
N LEU A 36 -14.53 1.12 -0.58
CA LEU A 36 -14.56 -0.31 -0.88
C LEU A 36 -16.02 -0.80 -1.00
N PRO A 37 -16.32 -1.74 -1.91
CA PRO A 37 -17.62 -2.38 -1.96
C PRO A 37 -17.85 -3.22 -0.69
N GLY A 38 -19.11 -3.51 -0.37
CA GLY A 38 -19.49 -4.11 0.91
C GLY A 38 -18.77 -5.43 1.24
N ASP A 39 -18.44 -6.25 0.25
CA ASP A 39 -17.72 -7.51 0.43
C ASP A 39 -16.21 -7.32 0.68
N LEU A 40 -15.66 -6.14 0.37
CA LEU A 40 -14.27 -5.75 0.60
C LEU A 40 -14.11 -4.71 1.71
N ALA A 41 -15.19 -4.12 2.21
CA ALA A 41 -15.15 -3.05 3.22
C ALA A 41 -14.33 -3.42 4.46
N GLY A 42 -14.37 -4.68 4.90
CA GLY A 42 -13.57 -5.17 6.02
C GLY A 42 -12.05 -5.25 5.78
N ALA A 43 -11.58 -4.96 4.56
CA ALA A 43 -10.15 -4.92 4.25
C ALA A 43 -9.46 -3.65 4.79
N SER A 44 -10.21 -2.59 5.10
CA SER A 44 -9.70 -1.37 5.72
C SER A 44 -10.62 -0.94 6.87
N THR A 45 -10.06 -0.35 7.92
CA THR A 45 -10.80 0.12 9.11
C THR A 45 -11.84 1.18 8.76
N ASP A 46 -11.54 2.05 7.80
CA ASP A 46 -12.40 3.12 7.31
C ASP A 46 -13.24 2.71 6.10
N ALA A 47 -13.21 1.43 5.71
CA ALA A 47 -13.83 0.91 4.49
C ALA A 47 -13.40 1.65 3.21
N GLN A 48 -12.21 2.25 3.21
CA GLN A 48 -11.62 2.92 2.06
C GLN A 48 -10.30 2.27 1.65
N VAL A 49 -9.93 2.47 0.38
CA VAL A 49 -8.60 2.16 -0.11
C VAL A 49 -8.00 3.42 -0.72
N HIS A 50 -6.76 3.73 -0.34
CA HIS A 50 -5.99 4.72 -1.06
C HIS A 50 -5.26 4.04 -2.20
N VAL A 51 -5.26 4.65 -3.37
CA VAL A 51 -4.67 4.12 -4.59
C VAL A 51 -3.69 5.13 -5.14
N ALA A 52 -2.47 4.71 -5.46
CA ALA A 52 -1.50 5.47 -6.22
C ALA A 52 -1.24 4.76 -7.55
N ARG A 53 -1.49 5.46 -8.67
CA ARG A 53 -1.15 4.99 -10.01
C ARG A 53 0.11 5.71 -10.47
N LEU A 54 1.24 5.00 -10.50
CA LEU A 54 2.55 5.58 -10.74
C LEU A 54 2.78 5.92 -12.21
N ALA A 55 3.83 6.71 -12.47
CA ALA A 55 4.21 7.16 -13.81
C ALA A 55 4.59 6.02 -14.76
N ASP A 56 5.11 4.93 -14.23
CA ASP A 56 5.49 3.73 -14.97
C ASP A 56 4.36 2.71 -15.12
N GLY A 57 3.15 3.06 -14.67
CA GLY A 57 1.96 2.22 -14.80
C GLY A 57 1.78 1.19 -13.70
N ARG A 58 2.59 1.19 -12.64
CA ARG A 58 2.32 0.40 -11.43
C ARG A 58 1.14 0.98 -10.64
N THR A 59 0.36 0.11 -10.02
CA THR A 59 -0.65 0.47 -9.02
C THR A 59 -0.18 0.00 -7.65
N CYS A 60 -0.19 0.93 -6.70
CA CYS A 60 -0.04 0.63 -5.29
C CYS A 60 -1.32 0.99 -4.54
N ILE A 61 -1.71 0.16 -3.59
CA ILE A 61 -2.84 0.38 -2.69
C ILE A 61 -2.35 0.46 -1.25
N LEU A 62 -3.01 1.29 -0.45
CA LEU A 62 -2.84 1.37 0.99
C LEU A 62 -4.17 1.06 1.67
N LEU A 63 -4.14 0.06 2.53
CA LEU A 63 -5.26 -0.38 3.38
C LEU A 63 -4.91 -0.09 4.84
N LYS A 64 -5.66 0.80 5.49
CA LYS A 64 -5.45 1.12 6.90
C LYS A 64 -6.09 0.03 7.75
N LYS A 65 -5.29 -0.68 8.54
CA LYS A 65 -5.76 -1.79 9.41
C LYS A 65 -6.06 -1.32 10.83
N SER A 66 -5.51 -0.19 11.23
CA SER A 66 -5.80 0.50 12.47
C SER A 66 -5.61 2.00 12.28
N ILE A 67 -6.48 2.81 12.88
CA ILE A 67 -6.40 4.28 12.88
C ILE A 67 -6.45 4.73 14.34
N GLY A 68 -5.37 5.38 14.77
CA GLY A 68 -5.19 5.94 16.10
C GLY A 68 -5.41 7.45 16.18
N TRP A 69 -4.86 8.05 17.22
CA TRP A 69 -4.94 9.48 17.48
C TRP A 69 -4.33 10.32 16.34
N LYS A 70 -4.91 11.50 16.05
CA LYS A 70 -4.47 12.40 14.96
C LYS A 70 -4.40 11.75 13.57
N SER A 71 -5.16 10.69 13.32
CA SER A 71 -5.10 9.93 12.06
C SER A 71 -3.77 9.22 11.81
N ASN A 72 -2.94 9.04 12.84
CA ASN A 72 -1.85 8.06 12.79
C ASN A 72 -2.46 6.69 12.47
N PHE A 73 -1.81 5.90 11.63
CA PHE A 73 -2.38 4.63 11.21
C PHE A 73 -1.31 3.55 11.09
N GLU A 74 -1.77 2.31 11.17
CA GLU A 74 -1.02 1.14 10.74
C GLU A 74 -1.78 0.49 9.60
N GLY A 75 -1.06 -0.02 8.61
CA GLY A 75 -1.68 -0.52 7.39
C GLY A 75 -0.79 -1.46 6.59
N VAL A 76 -1.33 -1.85 5.44
CA VAL A 76 -0.62 -2.65 4.44
C VAL A 76 -0.52 -1.83 3.17
N LEU A 77 0.70 -1.63 2.70
CA LEU A 77 1.00 -1.18 1.34
C LEU A 77 1.19 -2.41 0.45
N LEU A 78 0.47 -2.46 -0.66
CA LEU A 78 0.57 -3.54 -1.65
C LEU A 78 0.63 -2.97 -3.07
N CYS A 79 1.61 -3.39 -3.87
CA CYS A 79 1.74 -3.01 -5.27
C CYS A 79 1.56 -4.19 -6.24
N ASP A 80 1.07 -3.91 -7.45
CA ASP A 80 0.91 -4.87 -8.54
C ASP A 80 2.25 -5.40 -9.11
N ALA A 81 3.32 -4.61 -8.96
CA ALA A 81 4.69 -4.99 -9.26
C ALA A 81 5.66 -4.54 -8.16
N PRO A 82 6.89 -5.09 -8.11
CA PRO A 82 7.89 -4.70 -7.11
C PRO A 82 8.15 -3.20 -7.05
N LEU A 83 8.37 -2.67 -5.84
CA LEU A 83 8.94 -1.34 -5.66
C LEU A 83 10.39 -1.28 -6.17
N LEU A 84 10.76 -0.13 -6.73
CA LEU A 84 12.11 0.19 -7.10
C LEU A 84 12.95 0.41 -5.83
N PRO A 85 14.25 0.06 -5.84
CA PRO A 85 15.11 0.29 -4.68
C PRO A 85 15.12 1.74 -4.19
N ALA A 86 15.00 2.71 -5.10
CA ALA A 86 14.96 4.14 -4.76
C ALA A 86 13.66 4.58 -4.04
N GLU A 87 12.59 3.79 -4.13
CA GLU A 87 11.32 4.07 -3.46
C GLU A 87 11.32 3.55 -2.01
N VAL A 88 12.32 2.76 -1.62
CA VAL A 88 12.51 2.25 -0.26
C VAL A 88 13.72 2.96 0.35
N VAL A 89 13.45 4.03 1.10
CA VAL A 89 14.50 4.87 1.67
C VAL A 89 15.05 4.22 2.95
N THR A 90 16.35 3.92 2.91
CA THR A 90 17.11 3.29 3.99
C THR A 90 18.43 4.06 4.18
N ALA A 91 18.37 5.33 4.57
CA ALA A 91 19.57 6.18 4.69
C ALA A 91 19.72 6.77 6.10
N PRO A 92 20.90 6.67 6.73
CA PRO A 92 21.23 7.49 7.90
C PRO A 92 21.11 8.98 7.53
N PRO A 93 20.56 9.86 8.40
CA PRO A 93 20.26 9.63 9.82
C PRO A 93 18.84 9.13 10.09
N ALA A 94 18.05 8.75 9.08
CA ALA A 94 16.68 8.29 9.30
C ALA A 94 16.71 7.01 10.16
N PRO A 95 16.15 7.02 11.37
CA PRO A 95 16.23 5.87 12.28
C PRO A 95 15.39 4.68 11.79
N ARG A 96 14.57 4.86 10.75
CA ARG A 96 13.58 3.89 10.28
C ARG A 96 13.47 3.95 8.76
N ALA A 97 13.37 2.77 8.14
CA ALA A 97 13.10 2.66 6.70
C ALA A 97 11.68 3.16 6.38
N TYR A 98 11.50 3.80 5.24
CA TYR A 98 10.18 4.22 4.77
C TYR A 98 10.05 4.05 3.26
N VAL A 99 8.82 3.81 2.80
CA VAL A 99 8.48 3.89 1.39
C VAL A 99 8.13 5.33 1.05
N SER A 100 8.67 5.83 -0.06
CA SER A 100 8.37 7.16 -0.59
C SER A 100 7.96 7.06 -2.05
N LEU A 101 6.68 7.33 -2.32
CA LEU A 101 6.15 7.53 -3.66
C LEU A 101 5.93 9.04 -3.85
N THR A 102 6.98 9.76 -4.25
CA THR A 102 6.97 11.23 -4.33
C THR A 102 5.85 11.75 -5.23
N GLY A 103 5.10 12.74 -4.74
CA GLY A 103 3.96 13.32 -5.45
C GLY A 103 2.66 12.53 -5.31
N HIS A 104 2.63 11.50 -4.45
CA HIS A 104 1.45 10.67 -4.20
C HIS A 104 0.88 10.84 -2.78
N ALA A 105 0.88 12.07 -2.23
CA ALA A 105 0.18 12.44 -0.99
C ALA A 105 0.44 11.48 0.18
N VAL A 106 -0.56 10.68 0.60
CA VAL A 106 -0.45 9.73 1.72
C VAL A 106 0.65 8.67 1.53
N PHE A 107 1.16 8.50 0.31
CA PHE A 107 2.24 7.58 -0.02
C PHE A 107 3.64 8.23 -0.01
N GLU A 108 3.76 9.52 0.29
CA GLU A 108 5.05 10.22 0.25
C GLU A 108 6.01 9.77 1.35
N GLU A 109 5.48 9.35 2.50
CA GLU A 109 6.28 8.85 3.62
C GLU A 109 5.51 7.81 4.43
N LEU A 110 5.75 6.54 4.13
CA LEU A 110 5.16 5.39 4.84
C LEU A 110 6.25 4.61 5.56
N TYR A 111 6.35 4.73 6.87
CA TYR A 111 7.37 4.00 7.64
C TYR A 111 7.13 2.51 7.57
N VAL A 112 8.17 1.75 7.25
CA VAL A 112 8.11 0.29 7.14
C VAL A 112 8.29 -0.33 8.51
N ARG A 113 7.27 -1.05 8.98
CA ARG A 113 7.35 -1.93 10.16
C ARG A 113 7.97 -3.26 9.76
N THR A 114 7.44 -3.87 8.71
CA THR A 114 7.90 -5.17 8.19
C THR A 114 7.82 -5.16 6.67
N GLN A 115 8.91 -5.52 6.01
CA GLN A 115 8.88 -5.84 4.59
C GLN A 115 8.58 -7.33 4.42
N ARG A 116 7.42 -7.66 3.83
CA ARG A 116 7.03 -9.07 3.61
C ARG A 116 7.66 -9.62 2.33
N ASP A 117 7.65 -8.80 1.27
CA ASP A 117 8.34 -9.06 0.01
C ASP A 117 8.66 -7.72 -0.70
N LYS A 118 8.96 -7.72 -2.01
CA LYS A 118 9.25 -6.47 -2.75
C LYS A 118 8.00 -5.66 -3.14
N ARG A 119 6.81 -6.19 -2.89
CA ARG A 119 5.51 -5.63 -3.29
C ARG A 119 4.64 -5.28 -2.08
N THR A 120 4.86 -5.95 -0.95
CA THR A 120 4.00 -5.91 0.22
C THR A 120 4.78 -5.49 1.45
N PHE A 121 4.29 -4.44 2.11
CA PHE A 121 4.92 -3.83 3.28
C PHE A 121 3.86 -3.58 4.35
N ASP A 122 4.14 -4.00 5.58
CA ASP A 122 3.44 -3.50 6.75
C ASP A 122 4.00 -2.11 7.05
N VAL A 123 3.12 -1.11 6.98
CA VAL A 123 3.50 0.29 7.10
C VAL A 123 2.75 0.97 8.22
N TYR A 124 3.27 2.11 8.66
CA TYR A 124 2.57 3.00 9.56
C TYR A 124 2.93 4.45 9.26
N PHE A 125 2.06 5.35 9.69
CA PHE A 125 2.26 6.78 9.66
C PHE A 125 2.16 7.35 11.06
N ASP A 126 3.12 8.20 11.42
CA ASP A 126 3.26 8.74 12.77
C ASP A 126 3.53 10.24 12.69
N LEU A 127 2.51 11.04 13.02
CA LEU A 127 2.64 12.46 13.27
C LEU A 127 3.19 12.66 14.68
N ASN A 128 4.50 12.93 14.77
CA ASN A 128 5.14 13.40 16.01
C ASN A 128 4.50 14.71 16.51
#